data_AF-A0A443RV07-F1
#
_entry.id   AF-A0A443RV07-F1
#
_cell.length_a   1.000
_cell.length_b   1.000
_cell.length_c   1.000
_cell.angle_alpha   90.00
_cell.angle_beta   90.00
_cell.angle_gamma   90.00
#
_symmetry.space_group_name_H-M   'P 1'
#
loop_
_entity.id
_entity.type
_entity.pdbx_description
1 polymer ?
#
loop_
_entity_poly.entity_id
_entity_poly.type
_entity_poly.pdbx_seq_one_letter_code
_entity_poly.pdbx_strand_id
1 'polypeptide(L)' 'MYKSGGCSIDWMQQNNLSNYSFAVELRDKGDYGFKLPIELIKPTAEEIWNGIKAVIMNL' A
#
# COMPACT_ATOMS: atom_id res chain seq x y z
N MET A 1 8.42 -4.06 -8.78
CA MET A 1 7.94 -2.83 -9.46
C MET A 1 8.74 -2.60 -10.74
N TYR A 2 8.14 -1.88 -11.70
CA TYR A 2 8.74 -1.49 -12.98
C TYR A 2 8.15 -0.12 -13.38
N LYS A 3 8.71 0.53 -14.41
CA LYS A 3 8.17 1.80 -14.91
C LYS A 3 6.74 1.58 -15.43
N SER A 4 5.77 2.23 -14.79
CA SER A 4 4.37 2.23 -15.18
C SER A 4 3.89 3.67 -15.26
N GLY A 5 3.03 3.98 -16.24
CA GLY A 5 2.43 5.30 -16.40
C GLY A 5 0.92 5.22 -16.20
N GLY A 6 0.35 6.28 -15.61
CA GLY A 6 -1.11 6.37 -15.43
C GLY A 6 -1.62 5.62 -14.21
N CYS A 7 -0.79 5.39 -13.20
CA CYS A 7 -1.29 4.86 -11.93
C CYS A 7 -2.05 5.95 -11.15
N SER A 8 -2.94 5.55 -10.24
CA SER A 8 -3.82 6.48 -9.52
C SER A 8 -3.05 7.52 -8.71
N ILE A 9 -1.91 7.14 -8.11
CA ILE A 9 -1.06 8.06 -7.34
C ILE A 9 -0.38 9.11 -8.24
N ASP A 10 0.00 8.75 -9.47
CA ASP A 10 0.53 9.72 -10.45
C ASP A 10 -0.55 10.73 -10.84
N TRP A 11 -1.78 10.26 -11.08
CA TRP A 11 -2.89 11.12 -11.46
C TRP A 11 -3.25 12.10 -10.34
N MET A 12 -3.30 11.63 -9.08
CA MET A 12 -3.54 12.48 -7.91
C MET A 12 -2.49 13.60 -7.79
N GLN A 13 -1.22 13.26 -8.00
CA GLN A 13 -0.11 14.21 -7.94
C GLN A 13 -0.17 15.22 -9.09
N GLN A 14 -0.40 14.77 -10.32
CA GLN A 14 -0.46 15.63 -11.51
C GLN A 14 -1.60 16.64 -11.46
N ASN A 15 -2.73 16.27 -10.85
CA ASN A 15 -3.88 17.15 -10.69
C ASN A 15 -3.84 17.95 -9.37
N ASN A 16 -2.76 17.82 -8.58
CA ASN A 16 -2.57 18.52 -7.31
C ASN A 16 -3.75 18.35 -6.33
N LEU A 17 -4.31 17.13 -6.28
CA LEU A 17 -5.51 16.80 -5.49
C LEU A 17 -5.18 16.33 -4.06
N SER A 18 -3.93 15.93 -3.81
CA SER A 18 -3.44 15.59 -2.48
C SER A 18 -1.96 15.92 -2.36
N ASN A 19 -1.55 16.38 -1.18
CA ASN A 19 -0.14 16.63 -0.86
C ASN A 19 0.65 15.32 -0.66
N TYR A 20 -0.05 14.24 -0.29
CA TYR A 20 0.56 12.94 -0.02
C TYR A 20 -0.32 11.83 -0.61
N SER A 21 0.27 10.94 -1.39
CA SER A 21 -0.40 9.81 -2.02
C SER A 21 0.48 8.56 -1.90
N PHE A 22 -0.09 7.46 -1.45
CA PHE A 22 0.64 6.21 -1.22
C PHE A 22 -0.08 5.04 -1.87
N ALA A 23 0.70 4.09 -2.40
CA ALA A 23 0.23 2.78 -2.81
C ALA A 23 1.02 1.74 -2.01
N VAL A 24 0.34 0.71 -1.51
CA VAL A 24 0.97 -0.34 -0.70
C VAL A 24 0.66 -1.69 -1.30
N GLU A 25 1.72 -2.43 -1.63
CA GLU A 25 1.66 -3.85 -1.97
C GLU A 25 1.89 -4.65 -0.68
N LEU A 26 0.91 -5.45 -0.28
CA LEU A 26 0.91 -6.19 0.98
C LEU A 26 1.72 -7.49 0.86
N ARG A 27 1.60 -8.37 1.87
CA ARG A 27 2.21 -9.70 1.84
C ARG A 27 1.68 -10.54 0.66
N ASP A 28 2.47 -11.46 0.13
CA ASP A 28 3.86 -11.79 0.47
C ASP A 28 4.84 -11.36 -0.63
N LYS A 29 5.97 -12.06 -0.79
CA LYS A 29 6.97 -11.80 -1.84
C LYS A 29 6.96 -12.84 -2.97
N GLY A 30 5.93 -13.68 -3.04
CA GLY A 30 5.74 -14.66 -4.11
C GLY A 30 5.63 -16.12 -3.67
N ASP A 31 5.69 -16.43 -2.36
CA ASP A 31 5.53 -17.81 -1.88
C ASP A 31 4.09 -18.30 -2.10
N TYR A 32 3.11 -17.45 -1.79
CA TYR A 32 1.68 -17.67 -1.99
C TYR A 32 1.06 -16.66 -2.96
N GLY A 33 1.64 -15.46 -3.08
CA GLY A 33 1.16 -14.38 -3.94
C GLY A 33 -0.31 -14.06 -3.66
N PHE A 34 -1.15 -14.09 -4.70
CA PHE A 34 -2.59 -13.79 -4.56
C PHE A 34 -3.40 -14.84 -3.79
N LYS A 35 -2.84 -16.02 -3.51
CA LYS A 35 -3.49 -17.10 -2.74
C LYS A 35 -2.93 -17.19 -1.33
N LEU A 36 -2.86 -16.03 -0.65
CA LEU A 36 -2.32 -15.93 0.70
C LEU A 36 -3.15 -16.78 1.70
N PRO A 37 -2.50 -17.60 2.56
CA PRO A 37 -3.18 -18.36 3.60
C PRO A 37 -3.99 -17.49 4.57
N ILE A 38 -5.10 -18.04 5.06
CA ILE A 38 -6.05 -17.32 5.93
C ILE A 38 -5.40 -16.88 7.25
N GLU A 39 -4.42 -17.62 7.73
CA GLU A 39 -3.65 -17.34 8.94
C GLU A 39 -2.85 -16.04 8.83
N LEU A 40 -2.55 -15.58 7.61
CA LEU A 40 -1.80 -14.36 7.35
C LEU A 40 -2.69 -13.12 7.14
N ILE A 41 -4.01 -13.26 7.06
CA ILE A 41 -4.91 -12.10 6.86
C ILE A 41 -4.82 -11.14 8.04
N LYS A 42 -5.05 -11.63 9.27
CA LYS A 42 -5.02 -10.78 10.46
C LYS A 42 -3.64 -10.14 10.71
N PRO A 43 -2.51 -10.89 10.66
CA PRO A 43 -1.19 -10.27 10.78
C PRO A 43 -0.92 -9.18 9.74
N THR A 44 -1.34 -9.38 8.49
CA THR A 44 -1.19 -8.38 7.41
C THR A 44 -2.02 -7.13 7.70
N ALA A 45 -3.24 -7.28 8.21
CA ALA A 45 -4.10 -6.15 8.57
C ALA A 45 -3.56 -5.35 9.76
N GLU A 46 -3.02 -6.02 10.78
CA GLU A 46 -2.46 -5.38 11.97
C GLU A 46 -1.21 -4.56 11.63
N GLU A 47 -0.30 -5.10 10.82
CA GLU A 47 0.92 -4.38 10.43
C GLU A 47 0.61 -3.17 9.55
N ILE A 48 -0.29 -3.30 8.56
CA ILE A 48 -0.62 -2.16 7.69
C ILE A 48 -1.34 -1.07 8.46
N TRP A 49 -2.22 -1.43 9.41
CA TRP A 49 -2.88 -0.44 10.25
C TRP A 49 -1.88 0.33 11.13
N ASN A 50 -0.88 -0.36 11.68
CA ASN A 50 0.20 0.30 12.42
C ASN A 50 1.01 1.24 11.52
N GLY A 51 1.31 0.83 10.27
CA GLY A 51 1.97 1.68 9.27
C GLY A 51 1.16 2.92 8.91
N ILE A 52 -0.14 2.77 8.65
CA ILE A 52 -1.05 3.88 8.33
C ILE A 52 -1.10 4.89 9.49
N LYS A 53 -1.27 4.41 10.73
CA LYS A 53 -1.25 5.29 11.92
C LYS A 53 0.07 6.06 12.02
N ALA A 54 1.20 5.38 11.80
CA ALA A 54 2.51 6.03 11.86
C ALA A 54 2.65 7.12 10.79
N VAL A 55 2.18 6.88 9.56
CA VAL A 55 2.15 7.93 8.52
C VAL A 55 1.29 9.10 8.98
N ILE A 56 0.03 8.87 9.33
CA ILE A 56 -0.91 9.93 9.72
C ILE A 56 -0.40 10.75 10.92
N MET A 57 0.25 10.11 11.89
CA MET A 57 0.79 10.81 13.07
C MET A 57 2.04 11.66 12.77
N ASN A 58 2.71 11.44 11.64
CA ASN A 58 3.93 12.15 11.25
C ASN A 58 3.77 13.00 9.97
N LEU A 59 2.54 13.12 9.47
CA LEU A 59 2.14 14.09 8.43
C LEU A 59 1.67 15.39 9.11
#